data_AF-A0A528HYA3-F1
#
_entry.id   AF-A0A528HYA3-F1
#
_cell.length_a   1.000
_cell.length_b   1.000
_cell.length_c   1.000
_cell.angle_alpha   90.00
_cell.angle_beta   90.00
_cell.angle_gamma   90.00
#
_symmetry.space_group_name_H-M   'P 1'
#
loop_
_entity.id
_entity.type
_entity.pdbx_description
1 polymer ?
#
loop_
_entity_poly.entity_id
_entity_poly.type
_entity_poly.pdbx_seq_one_letter_code
_entity_poly.pdbx_strand_id
1 'polypeptide(L)'
;VDAIHEAALAGLKEHDRLVMAKSQMERRLRERRVSSKLSDLIELVLSRPLVSTGMVQKGLKVTKQGALNLVGELGLREMTGRGRFRAWGIV
;
A
#
# COMPACT_ATOMS: atom_id res chain seq x y z
N VAL A 1 -3.40 11.91 31.60
CA VAL A 1 -3.09 10.48 31.46
C VAL A 1 -3.97 9.84 30.39
N ASP A 2 -5.24 10.24 30.33
CA ASP A 2 -6.23 9.74 29.35
C ASP A 2 -5.84 9.95 27.88
N ALA A 3 -5.28 11.11 27.51
CA ALA A 3 -4.85 11.36 26.12
C ALA A 3 -3.78 10.37 25.61
N ILE A 4 -2.88 9.90 26.48
CA ILE A 4 -1.87 8.89 26.11
C ILE A 4 -2.52 7.52 25.94
N HIS A 5 -3.48 7.19 26.81
CA HIS A 5 -4.23 5.93 26.73
C HIS A 5 -5.07 5.86 25.45
N GLU A 6 -5.79 6.93 25.13
CA GLU A 6 -6.59 7.03 23.89
C GLU A 6 -5.71 6.95 22.64
N ALA A 7 -4.54 7.61 22.64
CA ALA A 7 -3.59 7.51 21.55
C ALA A 7 -3.06 6.06 21.37
N ALA A 8 -2.81 5.35 22.47
CA ALA A 8 -2.38 3.95 22.43
C ALA A 8 -3.48 3.04 21.84
N LEU A 9 -4.74 3.22 22.27
CA LEU A 9 -5.88 2.46 21.74
C LEU A 9 -6.10 2.73 20.24
N ALA A 10 -6.02 3.99 19.82
CA ALA A 10 -6.10 4.36 18.40
C ALA A 10 -4.95 3.74 17.59
N GLY A 11 -3.74 3.73 18.15
CA GLY A 11 -2.57 3.10 17.52
C GLY A 11 -2.72 1.59 17.34
N LEU A 12 -3.21 0.88 18.35
CA LEU A 12 -3.48 -0.56 18.27
C LEU A 12 -4.53 -0.88 17.21
N LYS A 13 -5.61 -0.11 17.16
CA LYS A 13 -6.67 -0.28 16.14
C LYS A 13 -6.14 -0.10 14.71
N GLU A 14 -5.29 0.90 14.49
CA GLU A 14 -4.67 1.12 13.19
C GLU A 14 -3.66 0.01 12.86
N HIS A 15 -2.89 -0.46 13.85
CA HIS A 15 -1.99 -1.60 13.67
C HIS A 15 -2.74 -2.84 13.19
N ASP A 16 -3.84 -3.22 13.85
CA ASP A 16 -4.65 -4.38 13.48
C ASP A 16 -5.20 -4.27 12.05
N ARG A 17 -5.65 -3.07 11.67
CA ARG A 17 -6.11 -2.78 10.30
C ARG A 17 -4.99 -2.99 9.28
N LEU A 18 -3.78 -2.49 9.56
CA LEU A 18 -2.62 -2.64 8.66
C LEU A 18 -2.15 -4.10 8.56
N VAL A 19 -2.18 -4.86 9.67
CA VAL A 19 -1.85 -6.29 9.68
C VAL A 19 -2.84 -7.10 8.84
N MET A 20 -4.14 -6.78 8.94
CA MET A 20 -5.17 -7.41 8.13
C MET A 20 -4.98 -7.11 6.63
N ALA A 21 -4.71 -5.85 6.29
CA ALA A 21 -4.44 -5.44 4.93
C ALA A 21 -3.18 -6.12 4.35
N LYS A 22 -2.09 -6.20 5.11
CA LYS A 22 -0.86 -6.94 4.75
C LYS A 22 -1.19 -8.38 4.40
N SER A 23 -1.90 -9.07 5.30
CA SER A 23 -2.28 -10.47 5.12
C SER A 23 -3.12 -10.71 3.85
N GLN A 24 -4.03 -9.79 3.51
CA GLN A 24 -4.83 -9.85 2.29
C GLN A 24 -3.99 -9.63 1.03
N MET A 25 -3.06 -8.67 1.07
CA MET A 25 -2.14 -8.38 -0.02
C MET A 25 -1.17 -9.54 -0.28
N GLU A 26 -0.60 -10.14 0.76
CA GLU A 26 0.32 -11.28 0.65
C GLU A 26 -0.32 -12.52 0.01
N ARG A 27 -1.64 -12.68 0.10
CA ARG A 27 -2.34 -13.77 -0.62
C ARG A 27 -2.12 -13.68 -2.13
N ARG A 28 -2.04 -12.46 -2.67
CA ARG A 28 -1.79 -12.21 -4.09
C ARG A 28 -0.37 -12.55 -4.51
N LEU A 29 0.59 -12.67 -3.58
CA LEU A 29 1.97 -13.07 -3.89
C LEU A 29 2.10 -14.57 -4.17
N ARG A 30 1.20 -15.41 -3.63
CA ARG A 30 1.32 -16.89 -3.72
C ARG A 30 1.25 -17.43 -5.15
N GLU A 31 0.61 -16.70 -6.05
CA GLU A 31 0.46 -17.08 -7.46
C GLU A 31 1.48 -16.36 -8.37
N ARG A 32 2.48 -15.69 -7.79
CA ARG A 32 3.38 -14.79 -8.53
C ARG A 32 4.80 -15.30 -8.61
N ARG A 33 5.47 -14.87 -9.68
CA ARG A 33 6.89 -15.12 -9.89
C ARG A 33 7.70 -14.44 -8.80
N VAL A 34 8.72 -15.13 -8.32
CA VAL A 34 9.67 -14.65 -7.30
C VAL A 34 10.33 -13.33 -7.69
N SER A 35 10.49 -13.03 -8.99
CA SER A 35 11.10 -11.79 -9.49
C SER A 35 10.18 -10.56 -9.49
N SER A 36 8.93 -10.68 -9.06
CA SER A 36 7.98 -9.56 -9.06
C SER A 36 8.33 -8.49 -8.01
N LYS A 37 8.12 -7.22 -8.36
CA LYS A 37 8.20 -6.06 -7.46
C LYS A 37 6.96 -5.88 -6.58
N LEU A 38 6.04 -6.84 -6.58
CA LEU A 38 4.78 -6.76 -5.83
C LEU A 38 5.01 -6.83 -4.31
N SER A 39 5.96 -7.64 -3.85
CA SER A 39 6.33 -7.68 -2.42
C SER A 39 6.91 -6.34 -1.97
N ASP A 40 7.79 -5.74 -2.78
CA ASP A 40 8.36 -4.41 -2.49
C ASP A 40 7.26 -3.33 -2.47
N LEU A 41 6.24 -3.44 -3.32
CA LEU A 41 5.09 -2.52 -3.30
C LEU A 41 4.27 -2.65 -2.01
N ILE A 42 4.07 -3.87 -1.48
CA ILE A 42 3.37 -4.10 -0.21
C ILE A 42 4.09 -3.38 0.92
N GLU A 43 5.41 -3.55 1.03
CA GLU A 43 6.21 -2.88 2.07
C GLU A 43 6.17 -1.35 1.92
N LEU A 44 6.23 -0.83 0.69
CA LEU A 44 6.10 0.60 0.43
C LEU A 44 4.74 1.13 0.92
N VAL A 45 3.65 0.45 0.62
CA VAL A 45 2.29 0.88 1.00
C VAL A 45 2.06 0.77 2.50
N LEU A 46 2.60 -0.26 3.17
CA LEU A 46 2.53 -0.37 4.63
C LEU A 46 3.32 0.74 5.35
N SER A 47 4.46 1.15 4.77
CA SER A 47 5.24 2.28 5.30
C SER A 47 4.56 3.63 5.08
N ARG A 48 3.77 3.74 4.00
CA ARG A 48 3.11 4.97 3.55
C ARG A 48 1.74 4.61 2.98
N PRO A 49 0.66 4.62 3.79
CA PRO A 49 -0.67 4.10 3.42
C PRO A 49 -1.38 4.90 2.31
N LEU A 50 -0.71 5.91 1.74
CA LEU A 50 -1.13 6.62 0.54
C LEU A 50 0.09 6.81 -0.38
N VAL A 51 0.08 6.13 -1.53
CA VAL A 51 1.16 6.18 -2.53
C VAL A 51 0.67 6.76 -3.84
N SER A 52 1.53 7.54 -4.51
CA SER A 52 1.30 8.01 -5.88
C SER A 52 2.10 7.18 -6.88
N THR A 53 1.78 7.27 -8.17
CA THR A 53 2.55 6.58 -9.23
C THR A 53 4.03 6.97 -9.16
N GLY A 54 4.31 8.26 -8.97
CA GLY A 54 5.68 8.77 -8.89
C GLY A 54 6.45 8.22 -7.68
N MET A 55 5.77 7.99 -6.55
CA MET A 55 6.39 7.34 -5.39
C MET A 55 6.77 5.89 -5.69
N VAL A 56 5.86 5.13 -6.32
CA VAL A 56 6.13 3.74 -6.70
C VAL A 56 7.26 3.65 -7.72
N GLN A 57 7.26 4.52 -8.73
CA GLN A 57 8.33 4.60 -9.73
C GLN A 57 9.70 4.83 -9.09
N LYS A 58 9.80 5.82 -8.20
CA LYS A 58 11.06 6.16 -7.52
C LYS A 58 11.49 5.08 -6.53
N GLY A 59 10.55 4.60 -5.71
CA GLY A 59 10.84 3.61 -4.67
C GLY A 59 11.24 2.24 -5.22
N LEU A 60 10.56 1.78 -6.28
CA LEU A 60 10.77 0.45 -6.84
C LEU A 60 11.64 0.45 -8.10
N LYS A 61 12.08 1.62 -8.57
CA LYS A 61 12.85 1.82 -9.80
C LYS A 61 12.18 1.18 -11.03
N VAL A 62 10.87 1.37 -11.14
CA VAL A 62 10.04 0.86 -12.24
C VAL A 62 9.59 1.98 -13.18
N THR A 63 9.24 1.61 -14.41
CA THR A 63 8.61 2.55 -15.34
C THR A 63 7.25 3.01 -14.83
N LYS A 64 6.72 4.11 -15.36
CA LYS A 64 5.38 4.60 -15.01
C LYS A 64 4.30 3.54 -15.24
N GLN A 65 4.37 2.84 -16.37
CA GLN A 65 3.44 1.76 -16.68
C GLN A 65 3.64 0.57 -15.73
N GLY A 66 4.88 0.22 -15.41
CA GLY A 66 5.19 -0.82 -14.42
C GLY A 66 4.59 -0.51 -13.04
N ALA A 67 4.71 0.74 -12.57
CA ALA A 67 4.07 1.17 -11.33
C ALA A 67 2.55 1.02 -11.37
N LEU A 68 1.89 1.45 -12.46
CA LEU A 68 0.44 1.33 -12.61
C LEU A 68 -0.02 -0.14 -12.66
N ASN A 69 0.74 -1.00 -13.34
CA ASN A 69 0.47 -2.43 -13.40
C ASN A 69 0.56 -3.06 -12.01
N LEU A 70 1.63 -2.79 -11.25
CA LEU A 70 1.80 -3.31 -9.89
C LEU A 70 0.67 -2.86 -8.95
N VAL A 71 0.28 -1.59 -9.03
CA VAL A 71 -0.83 -1.03 -8.24
C VAL A 71 -2.17 -1.71 -8.56
N GLY A 72 -2.45 -1.90 -9.86
CA GLY A 72 -3.66 -2.61 -10.30
C GLY A 72 -3.66 -4.08 -9.90
N GLU A 73 -2.51 -4.75 -10.00
CA GLU A 73 -2.33 -6.14 -9.59
C GLU A 73 -2.51 -6.33 -8.08
N LEU A 74 -2.03 -5.39 -7.27
CA LEU A 74 -2.21 -5.42 -5.82
C LEU A 74 -3.66 -5.11 -5.40
N GLY A 75 -4.44 -4.48 -6.29
CA GLY A 75 -5.84 -4.13 -6.04
C GLY A 75 -6.02 -2.93 -5.11
N LEU A 76 -5.07 -1.98 -5.10
CA LEU A 76 -5.19 -0.78 -4.27
C LEU A 76 -6.31 0.13 -4.79
N ARG A 77 -7.03 0.78 -3.86
CA ARG A 77 -8.13 1.68 -4.21
C ARG A 77 -7.62 3.08 -4.49
N GLU A 78 -8.09 3.68 -5.60
CA GLU A 78 -7.84 5.10 -5.85
C GLU A 78 -8.62 5.97 -4.86
N MET A 79 -7.93 6.88 -4.20
CA MET A 79 -8.49 7.77 -3.16
C MET A 79 -8.81 9.17 -3.69
N THR A 80 -8.20 9.57 -4.82
CA THR A 80 -8.16 10.97 -5.27
C THR A 80 -9.24 11.35 -6.28
N GLY A 81 -9.79 10.41 -7.06
CA GLY A 81 -10.88 10.64 -8.03
C GLY A 81 -10.61 11.69 -9.12
N ARG A 82 -9.36 12.09 -9.37
CA ARG A 82 -8.98 13.34 -10.08
C ARG A 82 -8.20 13.13 -11.38
N GLY A 83 -8.24 11.93 -11.97
CA GLY A 83 -7.69 11.68 -13.30
C GLY A 83 -6.16 11.52 -13.33
N ARG A 84 -5.40 12.59 -13.59
CA ARG A 84 -3.94 12.50 -13.90
C ARG A 84 -3.04 12.33 -12.65
N PHE A 85 -3.48 12.85 -11.50
CA PHE A 85 -2.75 12.75 -10.23
C PHE A 85 -3.46 11.78 -9.30
N ARG A 86 -3.19 10.49 -9.50
CA ARG A 86 -3.79 9.42 -8.70
C ARG A 86 -2.91 9.09 -7.50
N ALA A 87 -3.56 8.90 -6.36
CA ALA A 87 -2.98 8.24 -5.21
C ALA A 87 -3.87 7.07 -4.79
N TRP A 88 -3.23 6.00 -4.33
CA TRP A 88 -3.86 4.78 -3.91
C TRP A 88 -3.50 4.47 -2.47
N GLY A 89 -4.44 3.89 -1.74
CA GLY A 89 -4.25 3.56 -0.33
C GLY A 89 -4.91 2.25 0.07
N ILE A 90 -4.61 1.87 1.32
CA ILE A 90 -5.27 0.76 2.01
C ILE A 90 -6.66 1.24 2.47
N VAL A 91 -7.69 0.40 2.28
CA VAL A 91 -9.04 0.60 2.81
C VAL A 91 -9.25 -0.32 3.99
#